data_AF-A0A2S4ZCT5-F1
#
_entry.id   AF-A0A2S4ZCT5-F1
#
_cell.length_a   1.000
_cell.length_b   1.000
_cell.length_c   1.000
_cell.angle_alpha   90.00
_cell.angle_beta   90.00
_cell.angle_gamma   90.00
#
_symmetry.space_group_name_H-M   'P 1'
#
loop_
_entity.id
_entity.type
_entity.pdbx_description
1 polymer ?
#
loop_
_entity_poly.entity_id
_entity_poly.type
_entity_poly.pdbx_seq_one_letter_code
_entity_poly.pdbx_strand_id
1 'polypeptide(L)'
;MNVPSKLTALAARLRGKTWAHESTEELAAALDQQVEQLRDDNMPGHLAGAASLTSAPAYQPGLIDLRGDIYDAAVYLDALTTSATALGDADLVEALREAGETAHELVARLAAAAHATIPAPAVPVSQVA
;
A
#
# COMPACT_ATOMS: atom_id res chain seq x y z
N MET A 1 -11.99 -27.36 16.83
CA MET A 1 -11.91 -26.15 15.99
C MET A 1 -10.45 -25.91 15.68
N ASN A 2 -10.02 -26.13 14.44
CA ASN A 2 -8.64 -25.84 14.02
C ASN A 2 -8.60 -24.39 13.54
N VAL A 3 -7.84 -23.54 14.24
CA VAL A 3 -7.57 -22.16 13.81
C VAL A 3 -6.70 -22.21 12.56
N PRO A 4 -7.05 -21.53 11.45
CA PRO A 4 -6.20 -21.49 10.27
C PRO A 4 -4.90 -20.75 10.62
N SER A 5 -3.75 -21.38 10.37
CA SER A 5 -2.46 -20.72 10.54
C SER A 5 -2.28 -19.62 9.49
N LYS A 6 -1.45 -18.60 9.78
CA LYS A 6 -1.09 -17.53 8.83
C LYS A 6 -0.55 -18.09 7.49
N LEU A 7 0.03 -19.29 7.52
CA LEU A 7 0.49 -20.01 6.33
C LEU A 7 -0.65 -20.56 5.47
N THR A 8 -1.78 -20.98 6.05
CA THR A 8 -2.99 -21.34 5.29
C THR A 8 -3.68 -20.14 4.65
N ALA A 9 -3.66 -18.97 5.30
CA ALA A 9 -4.15 -17.72 4.70
C ALA A 9 -3.25 -17.25 3.54
N LEU A 10 -1.92 -17.37 3.70
CA LEU A 10 -0.96 -17.10 2.64
C LEU A 10 -1.08 -18.11 1.48
N ALA A 11 -1.31 -19.39 1.77
CA ALA A 11 -1.55 -20.42 0.76
C ALA A 11 -2.92 -20.29 0.07
N ALA A 12 -3.92 -19.71 0.73
CA ALA A 12 -5.19 -19.32 0.12
C ALA A 12 -5.02 -18.09 -0.79
N ARG A 13 -4.17 -17.14 -0.38
CA ARG A 13 -3.77 -15.97 -1.18
C ARG A 13 -2.88 -16.34 -2.38
N LEU A 14 -2.06 -17.38 -2.26
CA LEU A 14 -1.29 -18.00 -3.36
C LEU A 14 -2.13 -18.94 -4.23
N ARG A 15 -3.23 -19.51 -3.69
CA ARG A 15 -4.33 -20.07 -4.49
C ARG A 15 -5.20 -18.98 -5.13
N GLY A 16 -4.96 -17.72 -4.76
CA GLY A 16 -5.48 -16.49 -5.36
C GLY A 16 -4.91 -16.24 -6.76
N LYS A 17 -5.23 -17.15 -7.69
CA LYS A 17 -5.59 -16.67 -9.02
C LYS A 17 -6.92 -15.94 -8.82
N THR A 18 -6.88 -14.63 -8.58
CA THR A 18 -8.04 -13.78 -8.85
C THR A 18 -8.42 -14.10 -10.29
N TRP A 19 -9.60 -14.69 -10.48
CA TRP A 19 -10.02 -15.14 -11.80
C TRP A 19 -10.20 -13.90 -12.68
N ALA A 20 -9.84 -14.01 -13.95
CA ALA A 20 -10.23 -12.97 -14.90
C ALA A 20 -11.76 -12.89 -14.89
N HIS A 21 -12.27 -11.68 -14.71
CA HIS A 21 -13.71 -11.42 -14.80
C HIS A 21 -14.05 -11.17 -16.27
N GLU A 22 -15.11 -11.80 -16.76
CA GLU A 22 -15.49 -11.72 -18.18
C GLU A 22 -16.50 -10.59 -18.44
N SER A 23 -16.98 -9.93 -17.38
CA SER A 23 -17.89 -8.79 -17.45
C SER A 23 -17.48 -7.66 -16.50
N THR A 24 -17.87 -6.44 -16.86
CA THR A 24 -17.65 -5.24 -16.05
C THR A 24 -18.35 -5.33 -14.70
N GLU A 25 -19.56 -5.89 -14.67
CA GLU A 25 -20.37 -6.05 -13.46
C GLU A 25 -19.72 -7.01 -12.46
N GLU A 26 -19.21 -8.15 -12.94
CA GLU A 26 -18.50 -9.11 -12.09
C GLU A 26 -17.20 -8.52 -11.54
N LEU A 27 -16.44 -7.79 -12.37
CA LEU A 27 -15.21 -7.13 -11.94
C LEU A 27 -15.50 -6.05 -10.87
N ALA A 28 -16.51 -5.21 -11.10
CA ALA A 28 -16.90 -4.16 -10.15
C ALA A 28 -17.31 -4.76 -8.80
N ALA A 29 -18.17 -5.78 -8.80
CA ALA A 29 -18.60 -6.46 -7.58
C ALA A 29 -17.42 -7.10 -6.81
N ALA A 30 -16.44 -7.66 -7.53
CA ALA A 30 -15.25 -8.25 -6.91
C ALA A 30 -14.34 -7.19 -6.27
N LEU A 31 -14.17 -6.03 -6.92
CA LEU A 31 -13.40 -4.91 -6.38
C LEU A 31 -14.06 -4.32 -5.12
N ASP A 32 -15.38 -4.10 -5.15
CA ASP A 32 -16.13 -3.59 -4.00
C ASP A 32 -16.04 -4.54 -2.81
N GLN A 33 -16.27 -5.84 -3.05
CA GLN A 33 -16.15 -6.87 -2.01
C GLN A 33 -14.74 -6.92 -1.42
N GLN A 34 -13.71 -6.77 -2.25
CA GLN A 34 -12.33 -6.79 -1.77
C GLN A 34 -12.06 -5.62 -0.82
N VAL A 35 -12.53 -4.42 -1.14
CA VAL A 35 -12.34 -3.23 -0.29
C VAL A 35 -13.05 -3.39 1.05
N GLU A 36 -14.30 -3.85 1.03
CA GLU A 36 -15.08 -4.10 2.25
C GLU A 36 -14.40 -5.14 3.14
N GLN A 37 -14.02 -6.28 2.55
CA GLN A 37 -13.36 -7.37 3.29
C GLN A 37 -12.03 -6.90 3.91
N LEU A 38 -11.19 -6.20 3.15
CA LEU A 38 -9.92 -5.68 3.66
C LEU A 38 -10.12 -4.67 4.79
N ARG A 39 -11.16 -3.85 4.70
CA ARG A 39 -11.51 -2.89 5.75
C ARG A 39 -11.93 -3.61 7.02
N ASP A 40 -12.88 -4.54 6.93
CA ASP A 40 -13.42 -5.24 8.08
C ASP A 40 -12.37 -6.11 8.77
N ASP A 41 -11.53 -6.80 8.00
CA ASP A 41 -10.51 -7.71 8.53
C ASP A 41 -9.34 -6.96 9.19
N ASN A 42 -8.90 -5.85 8.59
CA ASN A 42 -7.62 -5.24 8.96
C ASN A 42 -7.76 -3.92 9.74
N MET A 43 -8.84 -3.15 9.54
CA MET A 43 -9.01 -1.84 10.19
C MET A 43 -8.92 -1.90 11.71
N PRO A 44 -9.56 -2.86 12.42
CA PRO A 44 -9.42 -2.93 13.89
C PRO A 44 -7.97 -3.14 14.34
N GLY A 45 -7.22 -3.98 13.62
CA GLY A 45 -5.81 -4.24 13.88
C GLY A 45 -4.93 -3.02 13.62
N HIS A 46 -5.14 -2.33 12.49
CA HIS A 46 -4.42 -1.09 12.18
C HIS A 46 -4.72 0.03 13.18
N LEU A 47 -5.98 0.19 13.61
CA LEU A 47 -6.35 1.17 14.63
C LEU A 47 -5.71 0.85 15.98
N ALA A 48 -5.74 -0.41 16.42
CA ALA A 48 -5.10 -0.82 17.67
C ALA A 48 -3.57 -0.60 17.64
N GLY A 49 -2.93 -0.95 16.52
CA GLY A 49 -1.51 -0.70 16.30
C GLY A 49 -1.18 0.79 16.35
N ALA A 50 -1.91 1.62 15.60
CA ALA A 50 -1.71 3.07 15.57
C ALA A 50 -1.98 3.73 16.94
N ALA A 51 -3.00 3.29 17.67
CA ALA A 51 -3.33 3.79 19.01
C ALA A 51 -2.24 3.48 20.06
N SER A 52 -1.39 2.47 19.81
CA SER A 52 -0.27 2.13 20.70
C SER A 52 0.95 3.04 20.54
N LEU A 53 0.99 3.89 19.51
CA LEU A 53 2.12 4.77 19.22
C LEU A 53 2.08 6.01 20.12
N THR A 54 3.15 6.21 20.92
CA THR A 54 3.20 7.25 21.95
C THR A 54 4.05 8.46 21.57
N SER A 55 4.68 8.46 20.39
CA SER A 55 5.55 9.55 19.93
C SER A 55 5.64 9.59 18.40
N ALA A 56 6.03 10.73 17.84
CA ALA A 56 6.17 10.87 16.39
C ALA A 56 7.16 9.87 15.77
N PRO A 57 8.36 9.60 16.35
CA PRO A 57 9.26 8.58 15.81
C PRO A 57 8.68 7.17 15.79
N ALA A 58 7.71 6.84 16.66
CA ALA A 58 7.09 5.52 16.69
C ALA A 58 6.31 5.17 15.41
N TYR A 59 5.95 6.17 14.59
CA TYR A 59 5.31 5.96 13.29
C TYR A 59 6.28 5.49 12.20
N GLN A 60 7.60 5.68 12.39
CA GLN A 60 8.60 5.43 11.34
C GLN A 60 8.61 3.99 10.82
N PRO A 61 8.59 2.93 11.65
CA PRO A 61 8.67 1.56 11.13
C PRO A 61 7.52 1.24 10.18
N GLY A 62 6.28 1.57 10.57
CA GLY A 62 5.10 1.35 9.73
C GLY A 62 5.10 2.17 8.44
N LEU A 63 5.61 3.41 8.48
CA LEU A 63 5.74 4.25 7.27
C LEU A 63 6.81 3.74 6.32
N ILE A 64 7.93 3.22 6.84
CA ILE A 64 9.02 2.64 6.04
C ILE A 64 8.56 1.34 5.36
N ASP A 65 7.92 0.45 6.12
CA ASP A 65 7.41 -0.81 5.62
C ASP A 65 6.34 -0.56 4.54
N LEU A 66 5.35 0.28 4.82
CA LEU A 66 4.31 0.64 3.84
C LEU A 66 4.91 1.28 2.58
N ARG A 67 5.92 2.15 2.73
CA ARG A 67 6.61 2.74 1.57
C ARG A 67 7.28 1.66 0.72
N GLY A 68 7.89 0.65 1.34
CA GLY A 68 8.48 -0.50 0.65
C GLY A 68 7.45 -1.28 -0.15
N ASP A 69 6.32 -1.62 0.47
CA ASP A 69 5.23 -2.37 -0.16
C ASP A 69 4.62 -1.61 -1.36
N ILE A 70 4.40 -0.30 -1.22
CA ILE A 70 3.88 0.51 -2.34
C ILE A 70 4.92 0.64 -3.47
N TYR A 71 6.21 0.71 -3.15
CA TYR A 71 7.24 0.76 -4.18
C TYR A 71 7.33 -0.57 -4.96
N ASP A 72 7.20 -1.71 -4.28
CA ASP A 72 7.12 -3.02 -4.94
C ASP A 72 5.89 -3.10 -5.87
N ALA A 73 4.74 -2.59 -5.41
CA ALA A 73 3.54 -2.49 -6.24
C ALA A 73 3.74 -1.60 -7.48
N ALA A 74 4.44 -0.46 -7.34
CA ALA A 74 4.77 0.42 -8.46
C ALA A 74 5.62 -0.31 -9.52
N VAL A 75 6.67 -1.02 -9.08
CA VAL A 75 7.52 -1.83 -9.97
C VAL A 75 6.71 -2.92 -10.67
N TYR A 76 5.74 -3.53 -9.99
CA TYR A 76 4.86 -4.51 -10.60
C TYR A 76 3.94 -3.88 -11.67
N LEU A 77 3.41 -2.68 -11.43
CA LEU A 77 2.62 -1.93 -12.41
C LEU A 77 3.44 -1.57 -13.65
N ASP A 78 4.72 -1.21 -13.50
CA ASP A 78 5.63 -0.98 -14.63
C ASP A 78 5.82 -2.25 -15.48
N ALA A 79 5.94 -3.41 -14.83
CA ALA A 79 6.06 -4.70 -15.51
C ALA A 79 4.78 -5.08 -16.28
N LEU A 80 3.61 -4.84 -15.69
CA LEU A 80 2.32 -5.02 -16.37
C LEU A 80 2.17 -4.06 -17.55
N THR A 81 2.55 -2.79 -17.39
CA THR A 81 2.54 -1.77 -18.46
C THR A 81 3.41 -2.20 -19.64
N THR A 82 4.61 -2.70 -19.35
CA THR A 82 5.54 -3.23 -20.37
C THR A 82 4.90 -4.37 -21.15
N SER A 83 4.21 -5.28 -20.44
CA SER A 83 3.54 -6.43 -21.05
C SER A 83 2.35 -6.01 -21.91
N ALA A 84 1.50 -5.10 -21.42
CA ALA A 84 0.38 -4.54 -22.16
C ALA A 84 0.83 -3.77 -23.42
N THR A 85 1.95 -3.04 -23.33
CA THR A 85 2.58 -2.36 -24.47
C THR A 85 3.00 -3.36 -25.55
N ALA A 86 3.63 -4.48 -25.15
CA ALA A 86 4.03 -5.52 -26.09
C ALA A 86 2.84 -6.19 -26.80
N LEU A 87 1.66 -6.20 -26.16
CA LEU A 87 0.42 -6.74 -26.71
C LEU A 87 -0.38 -5.71 -27.52
N GLY A 88 0.00 -4.43 -27.49
CA GLY A 88 -0.67 -3.35 -28.20
C GLY A 88 -1.98 -2.87 -27.56
N ASP A 89 -2.18 -3.14 -26.27
CA ASP A 89 -3.39 -2.73 -25.53
C ASP A 89 -3.24 -1.30 -24.99
N ALA A 90 -3.54 -0.31 -25.84
CA ALA A 90 -3.27 1.10 -25.55
C ALA A 90 -4.05 1.64 -24.35
N ASP A 91 -5.33 1.29 -24.23
CA ASP A 91 -6.18 1.78 -23.13
C ASP A 91 -5.70 1.21 -21.78
N LEU A 92 -5.33 -0.08 -21.75
CA LEU A 92 -4.76 -0.69 -20.55
C LEU A 92 -3.39 -0.11 -20.19
N VAL A 93 -2.55 0.20 -21.19
CA VAL A 93 -1.24 0.83 -20.96
C VAL A 93 -1.40 2.18 -20.26
N GLU A 94 -2.31 3.03 -20.72
CA GLU A 94 -2.52 4.34 -20.10
C GLU A 94 -3.06 4.21 -18.67
N ALA A 95 -4.05 3.32 -18.45
CA ALA A 95 -4.56 3.07 -17.10
C ALA A 95 -3.49 2.54 -16.13
N LEU A 96 -2.62 1.63 -16.58
CA LEU A 96 -1.52 1.10 -15.76
C LEU A 96 -0.44 2.14 -15.49
N ARG A 97 -0.14 3.02 -16.45
CA ARG A 97 0.79 4.14 -16.25
C ARG A 97 0.30 5.10 -15.20
N GLU A 98 -0.96 5.54 -15.28
CA GLU A 98 -1.56 6.44 -14.30
C GLU A 98 -1.53 5.83 -12.88
N ALA A 99 -1.82 4.52 -12.78
CA ALA A 99 -1.72 3.80 -11.52
C ALA A 99 -0.27 3.75 -10.99
N GLY A 100 0.71 3.47 -11.84
CA GLY A 100 2.13 3.43 -11.49
C GLY A 100 2.66 4.79 -11.03
N GLU A 101 2.32 5.87 -11.75
CA GLU A 101 2.65 7.24 -11.37
C GLU A 101 2.08 7.62 -10.01
N THR A 102 0.82 7.27 -9.76
CA THR A 102 0.17 7.49 -8.47
C THR A 102 0.87 6.73 -7.34
N ALA A 103 1.29 5.47 -7.58
CA ALA A 103 2.03 4.69 -6.61
C ALA A 103 3.40 5.32 -6.30
N HIS A 104 4.13 5.79 -7.31
CA HIS A 104 5.39 6.52 -7.10
C HIS A 104 5.20 7.83 -6.32
N GLU A 105 4.13 8.58 -6.61
CA GLU A 105 3.81 9.78 -5.85
C GLU A 105 3.52 9.46 -4.38
N LEU A 106 2.77 8.38 -4.11
CA LEU A 106 2.51 7.92 -2.76
C LEU A 106 3.80 7.52 -2.02
N VAL A 107 4.73 6.84 -2.69
CA VAL A 107 6.07 6.52 -2.12
C VAL A 107 6.81 7.78 -1.68
N ALA A 108 6.78 8.85 -2.49
CA ALA A 108 7.39 10.12 -2.14
C ALA A 108 6.70 10.79 -0.94
N ARG A 109 5.36 10.78 -0.91
CA ARG A 109 4.58 11.31 0.22
C ARG A 109 4.82 10.55 1.52
N LEU A 110 4.95 9.23 1.47
CA LEU A 110 5.27 8.40 2.64
C LEU A 110 6.68 8.68 3.16
N ALA A 111 7.66 8.91 2.27
CA ALA A 111 8.99 9.36 2.68
C ALA A 111 8.95 10.73 3.39
N ALA A 112 8.17 11.68 2.85
CA ALA A 112 7.99 12.99 3.48
C ALA A 112 7.32 12.87 4.87
N ALA A 113 6.30 12.01 4.99
CA ALA A 113 5.65 11.71 6.27
C ALA A 113 6.64 11.11 7.27
N ALA A 114 7.49 10.16 6.85
CA ALA A 114 8.52 9.58 7.69
C ALA A 114 9.54 10.64 8.14
N HIS A 115 9.97 11.55 7.26
CA HIS A 115 10.85 12.66 7.64
C HIS A 115 10.22 13.61 8.66
N ALA A 116 8.91 13.88 8.55
CA ALA A 116 8.18 14.76 9.47
C ALA A 116 8.12 14.22 10.91
N THR A 117 8.44 12.94 11.13
CA THR A 117 8.51 12.36 12.49
C THR A 117 9.77 12.72 13.26
N ILE A 118 10.78 13.28 12.59
CA ILE A 118 12.03 13.71 13.21
C ILE A 118 11.84 15.10 13.81
N PRO A 119 12.04 15.30 15.14
CA PRO A 119 11.93 16.61 15.75
C PRO A 119 12.90 17.61 15.10
N ALA A 120 12.44 18.85 14.90
CA ALA A 120 13.33 19.93 14.48
C ALA A 120 14.47 20.10 15.50
N PRO A 121 15.71 20.38 15.05
CA PRO A 121 16.81 20.61 15.97
C PRO A 121 16.49 21.80 16.88
N ALA A 122 16.66 21.61 18.19
CA ALA A 122 16.51 22.69 19.16
C ALA A 122 17.60 23.74 18.90
N VAL A 123 17.22 24.92 18.44
CA VAL A 123 18.15 26.04 18.28
C VAL A 123 18.46 26.58 19.68
N PRO A 124 19.74 26.63 20.13
CA PRO A 124 20.07 27.24 21.40
C PRO A 124 19.68 28.72 21.36
N VAL A 125 18.82 29.15 22.29
CA VAL A 125 18.60 30.57 22.55
C VAL A 125 19.89 31.09 23.19
N SER A 126 20.76 31.68 22.39
CA SER A 126 21.88 32.47 22.91
C SER A 126 21.27 33.62 23.73
N GLN A 127 21.27 33.48 25.05
CA GLN A 127 21.00 34.60 25.95
C GLN A 127 22.08 35.65 25.71
N VAL A 128 21.71 36.75 25.06
CA VAL A 128 22.53 37.96 25.03
C VAL A 128 22.47 38.54 26.44
N ALA A 129 23.62 38.54 27.11
CA ALA A 129 23.84 39.13 28.43
C ALA A 129 23.82 40.67 28.39
#